data_AF-A0A8K0K8Q7-F1
#
_entry.id   AF-A0A8K0K8Q7-F1
#
_cell.length_a   1.000
_cell.length_b   1.000
_cell.length_c   1.000
_cell.angle_alpha   90.00
_cell.angle_beta   90.00
_cell.angle_gamma   90.00
#
_symmetry.space_group_name_H-M   'P 1'
#
loop_
_entity.id
_entity.type
_entity.pdbx_description
1 polymer ?
#
loop_
_entity_poly.entity_id
_entity_poly.type
_entity_poly.pdbx_seq_one_letter_code
_entity_poly.pdbx_strand_id
1 'polypeptide(L)'
;MASVSRSLGSMASITIQTIEVEQLPALIIVMRARSVTEIFTVIHGSVSVHELLPSLIQAVDVFEQQQQLEIKEEEERAARELVKREQDEAYFASLEADRQVI
;
A
#
# COMPACT_ATOMS: atom_id res chain seq x y z
N MET A 1 9.91 21.04 -4.70
CA MET A 1 8.46 20.79 -4.50
C MET A 1 7.81 20.01 -5.64
N ALA A 2 8.09 20.31 -6.92
CA ALA A 2 7.57 19.51 -8.05
C ALA A 2 8.02 18.03 -8.05
N SER A 3 9.21 17.73 -7.54
CA SER A 3 9.70 16.35 -7.37
C SER A 3 8.90 15.59 -6.30
N VAL A 4 8.76 16.18 -5.11
CA VAL A 4 8.00 15.65 -3.98
C VAL A 4 6.55 15.37 -4.35
N SER A 5 5.87 16.34 -4.98
CA SER A 5 4.48 16.18 -5.40
C SER A 5 4.28 15.08 -6.44
N ARG A 6 5.28 14.86 -7.31
CA ARG A 6 5.28 13.77 -8.28
C ARG A 6 5.51 12.40 -7.63
N SER A 7 6.36 12.32 -6.61
CA SER A 7 6.76 11.05 -6.00
C SER A 7 5.86 10.62 -4.82
N LEU A 8 5.35 11.57 -4.05
CA LEU A 8 4.62 11.34 -2.79
C LEU A 8 3.19 11.92 -2.81
N GLY A 9 2.79 12.53 -3.93
CA GLY A 9 1.50 13.20 -4.06
C GLY A 9 1.49 14.65 -3.55
N SER A 10 0.42 15.37 -3.89
CA SER A 10 0.23 16.78 -3.55
C SER A 10 0.20 17.01 -2.03
N MET A 11 -0.47 16.11 -1.28
CA MET A 11 -0.60 16.20 0.16
C MET A 11 0.76 16.17 0.87
N ALA A 12 1.66 15.28 0.45
CA ALA A 12 3.01 15.21 1.00
C ALA A 12 3.80 16.52 0.78
N SER A 13 3.62 17.16 -0.37
CA SER A 13 4.26 18.45 -0.63
C SER A 13 3.72 19.57 0.25
N ILE A 14 2.44 19.53 0.64
CA ILE A 14 1.84 20.50 1.56
C ILE A 14 2.39 20.27 2.96
N THR A 15 2.37 19.02 3.44
CA THR A 15 2.87 18.65 4.78
C THR A 15 4.32 19.10 4.98
N ILE A 16 5.19 18.91 3.98
CA ILE A 16 6.60 19.34 4.06
C ILE A 16 6.73 20.86 4.07
N GLN A 17 5.87 21.58 3.35
CA GLN A 17 5.89 23.05 3.32
C GLN A 17 5.39 23.67 4.63
N THR A 18 4.53 22.97 5.36
CA THR A 18 3.97 23.45 6.63
C THR A 18 4.87 23.20 7.84
N ILE A 19 6.01 22.51 7.67
CA ILE A 19 6.97 22.32 8.77
C ILE A 19 7.66 23.65 9.08
N GLU A 20 7.46 24.16 10.28
CA GLU A 20 8.09 25.39 10.76
C GLU A 20 9.60 25.20 10.95
N VAL A 21 10.37 26.28 10.76
CA VAL A 21 11.84 26.23 10.86
C VAL A 21 12.28 25.90 12.29
N GLU A 22 11.53 26.33 13.31
CA GLU A 22 11.80 25.99 14.71
C GLU A 22 11.60 24.49 15.02
N GLN A 23 10.86 23.77 14.18
CA GLN A 23 10.56 22.35 14.37
C GLN A 23 11.56 21.42 13.66
N LEU A 24 12.59 22.00 13.03
CA LEU A 24 13.69 21.25 12.43
C LEU A 24 14.75 20.86 13.48
N PRO A 25 15.43 19.71 13.33
CA PRO A 25 15.31 18.76 12.22
C PRO A 25 14.00 17.96 12.26
N ALA A 26 13.49 17.52 11.11
CA ALA A 26 12.30 16.66 11.03
C ALA A 26 12.65 15.33 10.34
N LEU A 27 12.23 14.23 10.96
CA LEU A 27 12.30 12.88 10.40
C LEU A 27 10.95 12.55 9.78
N ILE A 28 10.92 12.30 8.48
CA ILE A 28 9.71 11.98 7.73
C ILE A 28 9.72 10.49 7.41
N ILE A 29 8.68 9.78 7.83
CA ILE A 29 8.48 8.39 7.47
C ILE A 29 7.48 8.34 6.32
N VAL A 30 7.93 7.74 5.22
CA VAL A 30 7.13 7.54 4.02
C VAL A 30 6.82 6.05 3.91
N MET A 31 5.56 5.74 3.63
CA MET A 31 5.11 4.39 3.35
C MET A 31 4.65 4.28 1.91
N ARG A 32 4.81 3.09 1.35
CA ARG A 32 4.22 2.72 0.08
C ARG A 32 3.33 1.51 0.29
N ALA A 33 2.03 1.72 0.14
CA ALA A 33 1.01 0.68 0.13
C ALA A 33 0.55 0.48 -1.31
N ARG A 34 0.69 -0.73 -1.85
CA ARG A 34 0.49 -1.04 -3.28
C ARG A 34 1.24 -0.08 -4.22
N SER A 35 0.51 0.85 -4.84
CA SER A 35 0.99 1.87 -5.79
C SER A 35 0.92 3.29 -5.24
N VAL A 36 0.45 3.47 -4.01
CA VAL A 36 0.29 4.78 -3.38
C VAL A 36 1.47 4.98 -2.43
N THR A 37 2.22 6.07 -2.65
CA THR A 37 3.28 6.50 -1.74
C THR A 37 2.81 7.73 -1.00
N GLU A 38 2.84 7.69 0.33
CA GLU A 38 2.33 8.76 1.19
C GLU A 38 3.21 8.96 2.43
N ILE A 39 3.11 10.15 3.02
CA ILE A 39 3.75 10.42 4.31
C ILE A 39 2.92 9.73 5.39
N PHE A 40 3.55 8.82 6.12
CA PHE A 40 2.93 8.13 7.24
C PHE A 40 2.98 8.97 8.51
N THR A 41 4.16 9.54 8.83
CA THR A 41 4.31 10.43 9.97
C THR A 41 5.51 11.38 9.80
N VAL A 42 5.47 12.48 10.53
CA VAL A 42 6.57 13.45 10.66
C VAL A 42 6.92 13.56 12.14
N ILE A 43 8.18 13.31 12.47
CA ILE A 43 8.72 13.37 13.83
C ILE A 43 9.65 14.57 13.91
N HIS A 44 9.29 15.55 14.75
CA HIS A 44 10.07 16.78 14.94
C HIS A 44 11.24 16.57 15.90
N GLY A 45 12.31 17.33 15.74
CA GLY A 45 13.56 17.17 16.47
C GLY A 45 13.48 17.59 17.94
N SER A 46 12.39 18.24 18.34
CA SER A 46 12.07 18.56 19.74
C SER A 46 11.60 17.35 20.55
N VAL A 47 11.36 16.21 19.89
CA VAL A 47 10.81 14.99 20.50
C VAL A 47 11.90 14.20 21.23
N SER A 48 11.53 13.64 22.39
CA SER A 48 12.46 12.82 23.19
C SER A 48 12.69 11.44 22.57
N VAL A 49 13.80 10.77 22.92
CA VAL A 49 14.07 9.39 22.44
C VAL A 49 12.96 8.42 22.88
N HIS A 50 12.32 8.69 24.02
CA HIS A 50 11.20 7.91 24.54
C HIS A 50 9.94 7.98 23.68
N GLU A 51 9.80 9.00 22.84
CA GLU A 51 8.68 9.18 21.91
C GLU A 51 9.09 8.78 20.48
N LEU A 52 10.37 8.95 20.12
CA LEU A 52 10.93 8.52 18.84
C LEU A 52 10.81 7.00 18.64
N LEU A 53 11.26 6.21 19.62
CA LEU A 53 11.28 4.76 19.50
C LEU A 53 9.87 4.15 19.35
N PRO A 54 8.87 4.50 20.18
CA PRO A 54 7.50 4.03 19.98
C PRO A 54 6.91 4.44 18.64
N SER A 55 7.20 5.66 18.15
CA SER A 55 6.72 6.12 16.84
C SER A 55 7.29 5.28 15.69
N LEU A 56 8.57 4.90 15.78
CA LEU A 56 9.22 4.00 14.82
C LEU A 56 8.65 2.59 14.87
N ILE A 57 8.48 2.04 16.09
CA ILE A 57 7.89 0.70 16.27
C ILE A 57 6.47 0.67 15.69
N GLN A 58 5.65 1.67 16.03
CA GLN A 58 4.30 1.79 15.50
C GLN A 58 4.28 1.89 13.96
N ALA A 59 5.24 2.62 13.37
CA ALA A 59 5.34 2.69 11.91
C ALA A 59 5.65 1.32 11.30
N VAL A 60 6.57 0.55 11.89
CA VAL A 60 6.86 -0.81 11.40
C VAL A 60 5.63 -1.72 11.57
N ASP A 61 5.00 -1.72 12.74
CA ASP A 61 3.84 -2.57 13.03
C ASP A 61 2.69 -2.31 12.04
N VAL A 62 2.38 -1.04 11.77
CA VAL A 62 1.32 -0.68 10.82
C VAL A 62 1.71 -1.07 9.39
N PHE A 63 2.98 -0.91 9.00
CA PHE A 63 3.45 -1.32 7.68
C PHE A 63 3.32 -2.83 7.47
N GLU A 64 3.72 -3.63 8.46
CA GLU A 64 3.60 -5.09 8.39
C GLU A 64 2.14 -5.52 8.31
N GLN A 65 1.24 -4.91 9.09
CA GLN A 65 -0.19 -5.18 9.00
C GLN A 65 -0.75 -4.87 7.63
N GLN A 66 -0.40 -3.72 7.04
CA GLN A 66 -0.81 -3.36 5.68
C GLN A 66 -0.28 -4.36 4.65
N GLN A 67 0.99 -4.77 4.75
CA GLN A 67 1.58 -5.75 3.85
C GLN A 67 0.85 -7.10 3.92
N GLN A 68 0.52 -7.59 5.12
CA GLN A 68 -0.21 -8.84 5.29
C GLN A 68 -1.63 -8.77 4.72
N LEU A 69 -2.31 -7.62 4.86
CA LEU A 69 -3.61 -7.40 4.24
C LEU A 69 -3.50 -7.42 2.70
N GLU A 70 -2.50 -6.74 2.14
CA GLU A 70 -2.27 -6.72 0.69
C GLU A 70 -2.03 -8.13 0.13
N ILE A 71 -1.16 -8.93 0.78
CA ILE A 71 -0.88 -10.32 0.39
C ILE A 71 -2.18 -11.13 0.39
N LYS A 72 -2.95 -11.05 1.47
CA LYS A 72 -4.19 -11.82 1.61
C LYS A 72 -5.23 -11.44 0.55
N GLU A 73 -5.38 -10.15 0.26
CA GLU A 73 -6.30 -9.70 -0.79
C GLU A 73 -5.87 -10.17 -2.18
N GLU A 74 -4.57 -10.22 -2.45
CA GLU A 74 -4.02 -10.72 -3.71
C GLU A 74 -4.20 -12.23 -3.85
N GLU A 75 -3.97 -13.00 -2.79
CA GLU A 75 -4.26 -14.44 -2.73
C GLU A 75 -5.74 -14.74 -2.98
N GLU A 76 -6.65 -14.01 -2.33
CA GLU A 76 -8.10 -14.15 -2.54
C GLU A 76 -8.50 -13.84 -3.99
N ARG A 77 -7.89 -12.81 -4.60
CA ARG A 77 -8.13 -12.49 -6.00
C ARG A 77 -7.65 -13.61 -6.91
N ALA A 78 -6.44 -14.11 -6.70
CA ALA A 78 -5.86 -15.18 -7.49
C ALA A 78 -6.70 -16.47 -7.41
N ALA A 79 -7.19 -16.83 -6.22
CA ALA A 79 -8.06 -17.99 -6.03
C ALA A 79 -9.38 -17.85 -6.80
N ARG A 80 -10.01 -16.66 -6.77
CA ARG A 80 -11.25 -16.39 -7.53
C ARG A 80 -11.03 -16.45 -9.05
N GLU A 81 -9.90 -15.94 -9.52
CA GLU A 81 -9.55 -15.99 -10.95
C GLU A 81 -9.29 -17.42 -11.43
N LEU A 82 -8.66 -18.25 -10.61
CA LEU A 82 -8.42 -19.67 -10.93
C LEU A 82 -9.74 -20.41 -11.11
N VAL A 83 -10.64 -20.31 -10.14
CA VAL A 83 -11.97 -20.98 -10.21
C VAL A 83 -12.75 -20.52 -11.45
N LYS A 84 -12.71 -19.22 -11.76
CA LYS A 84 -13.37 -18.71 -12.96
C LYS A 84 -12.80 -19.32 -14.24
N ARG A 85 -11.46 -19.42 -14.35
CA ARG A 85 -10.81 -20.04 -15.53
C ARG A 85 -11.18 -21.50 -15.69
N GLU A 86 -11.16 -22.28 -14.60
CA GLU A 86 -11.54 -23.70 -14.63
C GLU A 86 -13.00 -23.88 -15.06
N GLN A 87 -13.90 -23.01 -14.60
CA GLN A 87 -15.32 -23.02 -15.01
C GLN A 87 -15.50 -22.65 -16.48
N ASP A 88 -14.79 -21.63 -16.96
CA ASP A 88 -14.83 -21.22 -18.36
C ASP A 88 -14.32 -22.36 -19.27
N GLU A 89 -13.21 -23.02 -18.91
CA GLU A 89 -12.65 -24.17 -19.63
C GLU A 89 -13.64 -25.35 -19.68
N ALA A 90 -14.24 -25.70 -18.55
CA ALA A 90 -15.25 -26.76 -18.47
C ALA A 90 -16.49 -26.44 -19.32
N TYR A 91 -16.92 -25.18 -19.33
CA TYR A 91 -18.06 -24.71 -20.13
C TYR A 91 -17.79 -24.89 -21.63
N PHE A 92 -16.61 -24.47 -22.12
CA PHE A 92 -16.25 -24.64 -23.52
C PHE A 92 -16.16 -26.11 -23.93
N ALA A 93 -15.53 -26.95 -23.11
CA ALA A 93 -15.45 -28.39 -23.36
C ALA A 93 -16.84 -29.05 -23.46
N SER A 94 -17.78 -28.66 -22.58
CA SER A 94 -19.17 -29.15 -22.65
C SER A 94 -19.88 -28.69 -23.93
N LEU A 95 -19.64 -27.45 -24.36
CA LEU A 95 -20.29 -26.87 -25.55
C LEU A 95 -19.80 -27.52 -26.84
N GLU A 96 -18.53 -27.93 -26.89
CA GLU A 96 -17.96 -28.72 -27.99
C GLU A 96 -18.53 -30.14 -28.03
N ALA A 97 -18.68 -30.78 -26.88
CA ALA A 97 -19.27 -32.11 -26.78
C ALA A 97 -20.72 -32.13 -27.28
N ASP A 98 -21.56 -31.18 -26.86
CA ASP A 98 -22.95 -31.08 -27.32
C ASP A 98 -23.05 -30.83 -28.84
N ARG A 99 -22.08 -30.11 -29.43
CA ARG A 99 -22.04 -29.86 -30.88
C ARG A 99 -21.63 -31.06 -31.73
N GLN A 100 -20.92 -32.03 -31.15
CA GLN A 100 -20.50 -33.25 -31.85
C GLN A 100 -21.54 -34.38 -31.78
N VAL A 101 -22.58 -34.24 -30.95
CA VAL A 101 -23.61 -35.27 -30.69
C VAL A 101 -24.87 -35.10 -31.57
N ILE A 102 -24.92 -34.07 -32.43
CA ILE A 102 -25.98 -33.85 -33.45
C ILE A 102 -25.43 -34.16 -34.84
#